data_AF-A0A9E6Z975-F1
#
_entry.id   AF-A0A9E6Z975-F1
#
_cell.length_a   1.000
_cell.length_b   1.000
_cell.length_c   1.000
_cell.angle_alpha   90.00
_cell.angle_beta   90.00
_cell.angle_gamma   90.00
#
_symmetry.space_group_name_H-M   'P 1'
#
loop_
_entity.id
_entity.type
_entity.pdbx_description
1 polymer ?
#
loop_
_entity_poly.entity_id
_entity_poly.type
_entity_poly.pdbx_seq_one_letter_code
_entity_poly.pdbx_strand_id
1 'polypeptide(L)'
;MFALRLVVFCLLFGLSGCGFRPLYQIHQGAILDKLRMVKISTIENREGQILHNHLCQMFGIHDHISTQKYVLKVVLNYNKKPLAISKSASTVEESIYLDVRYTLSHLESGKRNFLYTRVYP
;
A
#
# COMPACT_ATOMS: atom_id res chain seq x y z
N MET A 1 7.45 47.14 29.48
CA MET A 1 8.24 45.89 29.36
C MET A 1 7.44 44.61 29.66
N PHE A 2 6.48 44.62 30.61
CA PHE A 2 5.65 43.44 30.91
C PHE A 2 4.66 43.04 29.80
N ALA A 3 4.04 44.00 29.11
CA ALA A 3 3.08 43.71 28.03
C ALA A 3 3.70 42.98 26.83
N LEU A 4 4.92 43.35 26.42
CA LEU A 4 5.64 42.71 25.31
C LEU A 4 5.97 41.24 25.63
N ARG A 5 6.38 40.95 26.86
CA ARG A 5 6.65 39.58 27.33
C ARG A 5 5.41 38.70 27.30
N LEU A 6 4.24 39.27 27.59
CA LEU A 6 2.96 38.55 27.62
C LEU A 6 2.49 38.19 26.20
N VAL A 7 2.68 39.09 25.23
CA VAL A 7 2.38 38.84 23.82
C VAL A 7 3.28 37.74 23.25
N VAL A 8 4.59 37.75 23.54
CA VAL A 8 5.53 36.71 23.11
C VAL A 8 5.17 35.35 23.71
N PHE A 9 4.77 35.32 24.98
CA PHE A 9 4.34 34.08 25.63
C PHE A 9 3.07 33.51 24.98
N CYS A 10 2.10 34.35 24.64
CA CYS A 10 0.87 33.92 23.97
C CYS A 10 1.13 33.39 22.55
N LEU A 11 2.09 34.00 21.84
CA LEU A 11 2.49 33.57 20.49
C LEU A 11 3.16 32.17 20.50
N LEU A 12 3.92 31.86 21.54
CA LEU A 12 4.58 30.55 21.73
C LEU A 12 3.57 29.40 21.92
N PHE A 13 2.42 29.64 22.55
CA PHE A 13 1.36 28.63 22.69
C PHE A 13 0.57 28.40 21.40
N GLY A 14 0.55 29.36 20.46
CA GLY A 14 -0.08 29.20 19.15
C GLY A 14 0.69 28.27 18.20
N LEU A 15 2.01 28.13 18.39
CA LEU A 15 2.89 27.33 17.53
C LEU A 15 2.84 25.82 17.84
N SER A 16 2.45 25.42 19.06
CA SER A 16 2.37 24.01 19.48
C SER A 16 1.03 23.32 19.12
N GLY A 17 0.13 24.03 18.43
CA GLY A 17 -1.27 23.62 18.24
C GLY A 17 -1.64 23.07 16.87
N CYS A 18 -0.71 22.79 15.95
CA CYS A 18 -1.08 22.37 14.58
C CYS A 18 -1.85 21.02 14.51
N GLY A 19 -2.04 20.34 15.64
CA GLY A 19 -2.95 19.18 15.75
C GLY A 19 -2.56 18.02 14.83
N PHE A 20 -1.35 18.06 14.29
CA PHE A 20 -0.87 17.12 13.29
C PHE A 20 -0.68 15.78 13.98
N ARG A 21 -1.70 14.94 13.83
CA ARG A 21 -1.70 13.56 14.28
C ARG A 21 -1.14 12.72 13.15
N PRO A 22 0.09 12.20 13.25
CA PRO A 22 0.64 11.35 12.21
C PRO A 22 -0.28 10.13 12.04
N LEU A 23 -0.92 10.05 10.87
CA LEU A 23 -1.91 9.02 10.52
C LEU A 23 -1.40 7.61 10.81
N TYR A 24 -0.10 7.40 10.64
CA TYR A 24 0.58 6.11 10.78
C TYR A 24 0.94 5.71 12.22
N GLN A 25 0.78 6.59 13.22
CA GLN A 25 1.28 6.34 14.57
C GLN A 25 0.19 5.85 15.55
N ILE A 26 -1.09 6.13 15.28
CA ILE A 26 -2.15 5.99 16.31
C ILE A 26 -2.68 4.55 16.43
N HIS A 27 -2.51 3.69 15.43
CA HIS A 27 -3.19 2.38 15.42
C HIS A 27 -2.36 1.24 14.80
N GLN A 28 -1.03 1.27 14.90
CA GLN A 28 -0.22 0.23 14.25
C GLN A 28 -0.63 -1.18 14.71
N GLY A 29 -0.79 -1.42 16.02
CA GLY A 29 -1.19 -2.73 16.54
C GLY A 29 -2.60 -3.16 16.09
N ALA A 30 -3.62 -2.34 16.37
CA ALA A 30 -5.02 -2.70 16.09
C ALA A 30 -5.34 -2.81 14.59
N ILE A 31 -4.63 -2.08 13.72
CA ILE A 31 -4.76 -2.23 12.27
C ILE A 31 -3.99 -3.46 11.79
N LEU A 32 -2.76 -3.71 12.28
CA LEU A 32 -2.02 -4.93 11.93
C LEU A 32 -2.83 -6.17 12.25
N ASP A 33 -3.46 -6.23 13.42
CA ASP A 33 -4.26 -7.38 13.83
C ASP A 33 -5.45 -7.63 12.89
N LYS A 34 -6.04 -6.57 12.33
CA LYS A 34 -7.07 -6.68 11.29
C LYS A 34 -6.50 -7.13 9.94
N LEU A 35 -5.34 -6.61 9.54
CA LEU A 35 -4.66 -6.99 8.29
C LEU A 35 -4.20 -8.45 8.29
N ARG A 36 -3.78 -8.97 9.44
CA ARG A 36 -3.43 -10.39 9.66
C ARG A 36 -4.58 -11.35 9.39
N MET A 37 -5.84 -10.89 9.46
CA MET A 37 -7.02 -11.69 9.12
C MET A 37 -7.26 -11.80 7.61
N VAL A 38 -6.44 -11.16 6.77
CA VAL A 38 -6.54 -11.21 5.31
C VAL A 38 -5.60 -12.29 4.77
N LYS A 39 -6.17 -13.31 4.14
CA LYS A 39 -5.41 -14.29 3.35
C LYS A 39 -5.04 -13.69 2.00
N ILE A 40 -3.78 -13.75 1.63
CA ILE A 40 -3.31 -13.34 0.30
C ILE A 40 -3.22 -14.57 -0.58
N SER A 41 -4.03 -14.61 -1.65
CA SER A 41 -3.97 -15.70 -2.62
C SER A 41 -2.66 -15.65 -3.40
N THR A 42 -2.19 -16.80 -3.88
CA THR A 42 -1.04 -16.88 -4.79
C THR A 42 -1.24 -15.92 -5.97
N ILE A 43 -0.23 -15.12 -6.25
CA ILE A 43 -0.22 -14.17 -7.38
C ILE A 43 0.74 -14.76 -8.42
N GLU A 44 0.26 -14.98 -9.64
CA GLU A 44 1.02 -15.66 -10.69
C GLU A 44 2.28 -14.89 -11.12
N ASN A 45 3.25 -15.61 -11.69
CA ASN A 45 4.53 -15.11 -12.20
C ASN A 45 5.50 -14.62 -11.11
N ARG A 46 6.77 -14.43 -11.51
CA ARG A 46 7.85 -13.95 -10.62
C ARG A 46 7.50 -12.64 -9.93
N GLU A 47 7.03 -11.65 -10.69
CA GLU A 47 6.66 -10.33 -10.16
C GLU A 47 5.45 -10.43 -9.20
N GLY A 48 4.52 -11.35 -9.47
CA GLY A 48 3.41 -11.65 -8.56
C GLY A 48 3.89 -12.25 -7.24
N GLN A 49 4.86 -13.17 -7.27
CA GLN A 49 5.44 -13.74 -6.05
C GLN A 49 6.20 -12.70 -5.22
N ILE A 50 6.92 -11.78 -5.87
CA ILE A 50 7.57 -10.64 -5.19
C ILE A 50 6.50 -9.80 -4.46
N LEU A 51 5.41 -9.45 -5.15
CA LEU A 51 4.30 -8.71 -4.54
C LEU A 51 3.64 -9.49 -3.41
N HIS A 52 3.42 -10.80 -3.57
CA HIS A 52 2.84 -11.66 -2.54
C HIS A 52 3.68 -11.61 -1.26
N ASN A 53 4.99 -11.81 -1.37
CA ASN A 53 5.91 -11.78 -0.25
C ASN A 53 5.92 -10.41 0.45
N HIS A 54 5.96 -9.32 -0.33
CA HIS A 54 5.90 -7.98 0.22
C HIS A 54 4.60 -7.73 0.99
N LEU A 55 3.46 -8.14 0.44
CA LEU A 55 2.18 -7.96 1.12
C LEU A 55 2.08 -8.83 2.38
N CYS A 56 2.59 -10.06 2.36
CA CYS A 56 2.69 -10.92 3.55
C CYS A 56 3.50 -10.23 4.66
N GLN A 57 4.66 -9.67 4.30
CA GLN A 57 5.51 -8.93 5.23
C GLN A 57 4.80 -7.67 5.78
N MET A 58 4.20 -6.86 4.91
CA MET A 58 3.48 -5.64 5.29
C MET A 58 2.29 -5.92 6.21
N PHE A 59 1.58 -7.03 5.97
CA PHE A 59 0.41 -7.41 6.77
C PHE A 59 0.83 -8.16 8.04
N GLY A 60 2.12 -8.44 8.21
CA GLY A 60 2.65 -9.22 9.33
C GLY A 60 2.06 -10.63 9.39
N ILE A 61 1.76 -11.22 8.22
CA ILE A 61 1.26 -12.59 8.09
C ILE A 61 2.45 -13.51 8.24
N HIS A 62 2.41 -14.32 9.29
CA HIS A 62 3.37 -15.39 9.51
C HIS A 62 2.65 -16.71 9.22
N ASP A 63 3.39 -17.73 8.80
CA ASP A 63 2.82 -19.05 8.56
C ASP A 63 2.01 -19.49 9.79
N HIS A 64 0.77 -19.94 9.57
CA HIS A 64 -0.20 -20.37 10.60
C HIS A 64 -0.97 -19.30 11.40
N ILE A 65 -1.62 -18.34 10.74
CA ILE A 65 -2.73 -17.58 11.38
C ILE A 65 -4.07 -18.25 11.01
N SER A 66 -4.67 -18.94 12.00
CA SER A 66 -5.91 -19.74 11.88
C SER A 66 -7.20 -18.92 11.69
N THR A 67 -7.14 -17.59 11.80
CA THR A 67 -8.33 -16.71 11.81
C THR A 67 -8.45 -15.85 10.55
N GLN A 68 -8.24 -16.46 9.38
CA GLN A 68 -8.48 -15.79 8.10
C GLN A 68 -9.99 -15.52 7.94
N LYS A 69 -10.37 -14.25 7.76
CA LYS A 69 -11.77 -13.81 7.53
C LYS A 69 -11.97 -13.26 6.13
N TYR A 70 -10.91 -12.74 5.52
CA TYR A 70 -10.95 -12.15 4.20
C TYR A 70 -9.94 -12.83 3.27
N VAL A 71 -10.22 -12.79 1.97
CA VAL A 71 -9.29 -13.22 0.92
C VAL A 71 -9.03 -12.05 0.01
N LEU A 72 -7.76 -11.69 -0.13
CA LEU A 72 -7.25 -10.80 -1.15
C LEU A 72 -6.85 -11.62 -2.37
N LYS A 73 -7.43 -11.31 -3.52
CA LYS A 73 -7.03 -11.83 -4.84
C LYS A 73 -6.42 -10.69 -5.62
N VAL A 74 -5.28 -10.93 -6.24
CA VAL A 74 -4.57 -9.97 -7.08
C VAL A 74 -4.23 -10.64 -8.40
N VAL A 75 -4.50 -9.95 -9.49
CA VAL A 75 -4.11 -10.32 -10.85
C VAL A 75 -3.19 -9.21 -11.35
N LEU A 76 -1.95 -9.60 -11.67
CA LEU A 76 -0.90 -8.68 -12.10
C LEU A 76 -0.52 -9.00 -13.54
N ASN A 77 -0.72 -8.02 -14.42
CA ASN A 77 -0.37 -8.09 -15.82
C ASN A 77 0.84 -7.18 -16.06
N TYR A 78 2.00 -7.80 -16.24
CA TYR A 78 3.26 -7.10 -16.49
C TYR A 78 3.54 -7.06 -18.00
N ASN A 79 3.49 -5.88 -18.59
CA ASN A 79 3.73 -5.69 -20.02
C ASN A 79 5.00 -4.86 -20.24
N LYS A 80 6.01 -5.46 -20.88
CA LYS A 80 7.18 -4.73 -21.37
C LYS A 80 6.93 -4.33 -22.82
N LYS A 81 6.98 -3.04 -23.12
CA LYS A 81 6.99 -2.57 -24.51
C LYS A 81 8.40 -2.06 -24.84
N PRO A 82 9.12 -2.68 -25.79
CA PRO A 82 10.35 -2.10 -26.29
C PRO A 82 9.99 -0.79 -27.02
N LEU A 83 10.57 0.33 -26.59
CA LEU A 83 10.50 1.56 -27.37
C LEU A 83 11.30 1.31 -28.65
N ALA A 84 10.65 1.48 -29.80
CA ALA A 84 11.19 1.06 -31.09
C ALA A 84 12.54 1.72 -31.39
N ILE A 85 13.57 0.87 -31.49
CA ILE A 85 14.87 0.98 -32.16
C ILE A 85 15.22 2.38 -32.70
N SER A 86 16.09 3.10 -31.97
CA SER A 86 16.97 4.10 -32.58
C SER A 86 18.07 3.37 -33.37
N LYS A 87 18.30 3.77 -34.62
CA LYS A 87 19.29 3.20 -35.55
C LYS A 87 20.75 3.45 -35.15
N SER A 88 20.97 4.03 -33.97
CA SER A 88 22.26 4.49 -33.46
C SER A 88 22.50 3.87 -32.10
N ALA A 89 23.65 3.24 -31.94
CA ALA A 89 24.07 2.52 -30.74
C ALA A 89 24.12 3.42 -29.50
N SER A 90 23.03 3.47 -28.72
CA SER A 90 23.04 3.80 -27.29
C SER A 90 21.65 3.63 -26.69
N THR A 91 21.55 2.71 -25.72
CA THR A 91 20.48 2.55 -24.72
C THR A 91 19.05 2.33 -25.24
N VAL A 92 18.59 1.07 -25.22
CA VAL A 92 17.17 0.74 -25.36
C VAL A 92 16.47 1.17 -24.07
N GLU A 93 15.66 2.23 -24.14
CA GLU A 93 14.72 2.58 -23.08
C GLU A 93 13.55 1.58 -23.12
N GLU A 94 13.30 0.86 -22.01
CA GLU A 94 12.18 -0.07 -21.89
C GLU A 94 11.08 0.59 -21.05
N SER A 95 9.90 0.78 -21.64
CA SER A 95 8.72 1.19 -20.87
C SER A 95 8.02 -0.04 -20.28
N ILE A 96 7.78 0.00 -18.98
CA ILE A 96 7.13 -1.06 -18.22
C ILE A 96 5.72 -0.60 -17.85
N TYR A 97 4.71 -1.27 -18.36
CA TYR A 97 3.32 -1.04 -17.96
C TYR A 97 2.86 -2.13 -17.01
N LEU A 98 2.39 -1.72 -15.84
CA LEU A 98 1.84 -2.62 -14.84
C LEU A 98 0.33 -2.41 -14.71
N ASP A 99 -0.46 -3.40 -15.10
CA ASP A 99 -1.90 -3.44 -14.84
C ASP A 99 -2.17 -4.36 -13.66
N VAL A 100 -2.71 -3.79 -12.58
CA VAL A 100 -3.04 -4.51 -11.35
C VAL A 100 -4.54 -4.46 -11.12
N ARG A 101 -5.14 -5.64 -10.99
CA ARG A 101 -6.52 -5.83 -10.55
C ARG A 101 -6.54 -6.56 -9.22
N TYR A 102 -7.29 -6.05 -8.25
CA TYR A 102 -7.43 -6.74 -6.98
C TYR A 102 -8.87 -6.75 -6.46
N THR A 103 -9.16 -7.75 -5.63
CA THR A 103 -10.46 -7.92 -4.96
C THR A 103 -10.29 -8.43 -3.54
N LEU A 104 -11.08 -7.86 -2.63
CA LEU A 104 -11.15 -8.30 -1.23
C LEU A 104 -12.54 -8.88 -0.95
N SER A 105 -12.60 -10.14 -0.54
CA SER A 105 -13.87 -10.82 -0.24
C SER A 105 -13.87 -11.43 1.15
N HIS A 106 -15.01 -11.37 1.86
CA HIS A 106 -15.21 -12.10 3.11
C HIS A 106 -15.45 -13.58 2.82
N LEU A 107 -14.79 -14.48 3.58
CA LEU A 107 -14.83 -15.93 3.36
C LEU A 107 -16.25 -16.51 3.48
N GLU A 108 -17.03 -16.06 4.46
CA GLU A 108 -18.37 -16.60 4.71
C GLU A 108 -19.47 -15.97 3.86
N SER A 109 -19.26 -14.75 3.34
CA SER A 109 -20.34 -13.99 2.71
C SER A 109 -20.40 -14.21 1.20
N GLY A 110 -19.33 -14.68 0.55
CA GLY A 110 -19.22 -14.76 -0.92
C GLY A 110 -19.35 -13.41 -1.64
N LYS A 111 -19.58 -12.33 -0.90
CA LYS A 111 -19.86 -10.99 -1.40
C LYS A 111 -18.54 -10.34 -1.81
N ARG A 112 -18.37 -10.23 -3.13
CA ARG A 112 -17.22 -9.59 -3.78
C ARG A 112 -17.40 -8.08 -3.63
N ASN A 113 -16.60 -7.45 -2.78
CA ASN A 113 -16.63 -6.01 -2.65
C ASN A 113 -15.27 -5.50 -3.13
N PHE A 114 -15.30 -4.57 -4.08
CA PHE A 114 -14.16 -3.82 -4.62
C PHE A 114 -13.36 -4.57 -5.70
N LEU A 115 -13.63 -4.22 -6.96
CA LEU A 115 -12.71 -4.42 -8.08
C LEU A 115 -12.06 -3.07 -8.35
N TYR A 116 -10.73 -2.99 -8.20
CA TYR A 116 -9.95 -1.80 -8.52
C TYR A 116 -8.93 -2.17 -9.59
N THR A 117 -8.87 -1.39 -10.66
CA THR A 117 -7.89 -1.53 -11.75
C THR A 117 -7.04 -0.27 -11.76
N ARG A 118 -5.72 -0.41 -11.72
CA ARG A 118 -4.80 0.72 -11.87
C ARG A 118 -3.65 0.32 -12.80
N VAL A 119 -3.39 1.18 -13.78
CA VAL A 119 -2.28 1.05 -14.72
C VAL A 119 -1.20 2.04 -14.31
N TYR A 120 0.01 1.54 -14.07
CA TYR A 120 1.20 2.37 -13.85
C TYR A 120 2.03 2.41 -15.13
N PRO A 121 2.42 3.61 -15.61
CA PRO A 121 3.35 3.79 -16.73
C PRO A 121 4.81 3.60 -16.33
#